data_AF-A0A1Q7RXK4-F1
#
_entry.id   AF-A0A1Q7RXK4-F1
#
_cell.length_a   1.000
_cell.length_b   1.000
_cell.length_c   1.000
_cell.angle_alpha   90.00
_cell.angle_beta   90.00
_cell.angle_gamma   90.00
#
_symmetry.space_group_name_H-M   'P 1'
#
loop_
_entity.id
_entity.type
_entity.pdbx_description
1 polymer ?
#
loop_
_entity_poly.entity_id
_entity_poly.type
_entity_poly.pdbx_seq_one_letter_code
_entity_poly.pdbx_strand_id
1 'polypeptide(L)'
;MHYLIVVARNEPALYEHLRDRHGRDPRVRVVVDRRGASDVEITESRPRVERRRRRSWLSTGASHELVELAGEDTTESLSRSQQPSVRHEEAPRPMNEMEILEDPQRVTRWLAEGQQMLDRVIPTLIGERDHLRQTLHATEHECERLRGELGEARRDLGEARRDLGALQSEIEKLRGERVVMAEAFGGAVDLLGQLQRPLNEIARRLHAAQPTQVDTSAA
;
A
#
# COMPACT_ATOMS: atom_id res chain seq x y z
N MET A 1 2.28 28.11 -19.98
CA MET A 1 1.73 27.26 -18.92
C MET A 1 2.86 26.83 -18.01
N HIS A 2 2.70 27.04 -16.70
CA HIS A 2 3.66 26.56 -15.70
C HIS A 2 3.03 25.38 -14.96
N TYR A 3 3.82 24.36 -14.63
CA TYR A 3 3.33 23.17 -13.94
C TYR A 3 4.06 23.02 -12.61
N LEU A 4 3.31 22.70 -11.56
CA LEU A 4 3.83 22.34 -10.25
C LEU A 4 3.54 20.87 -9.99
N ILE A 5 4.59 20.07 -9.84
CA ILE A 5 4.49 18.66 -9.47
C ILE A 5 4.77 18.56 -7.96
N VAL A 6 3.78 18.11 -7.20
CA VAL A 6 3.88 17.90 -5.76
C VAL A 6 4.07 16.41 -5.49
N VAL A 7 5.22 16.01 -4.95
CA VAL A 7 5.56 14.61 -4.68
C VAL A 7 5.26 14.27 -3.21
N ALA A 8 4.74 13.06 -2.97
CA ALA A 8 4.46 12.54 -1.65
C ALA A 8 5.75 12.41 -0.81
N ARG A 9 5.66 12.67 0.49
CA ARG A 9 6.81 12.69 1.41
C ARG A 9 7.52 11.34 1.53
N ASN A 10 6.77 10.25 1.43
CA ASN A 10 7.29 8.88 1.55
C ASN A 10 8.02 8.39 0.29
N GLU A 11 8.13 9.22 -0.76
CA GLU A 11 8.76 8.84 -2.03
C GLU A 11 9.91 9.79 -2.43
N PRO A 12 11.00 9.84 -1.63
CA PRO A 12 12.15 10.72 -1.92
C PRO A 12 12.86 10.36 -3.23
N ALA A 13 12.88 9.08 -3.61
CA ALA A 13 13.48 8.63 -4.88
C ALA A 13 12.72 9.17 -6.10
N LEU A 14 11.39 9.30 -6.00
CA LEU A 14 10.58 9.86 -7.07
C LEU A 14 10.79 11.38 -7.20
N TYR A 15 10.96 12.07 -6.08
CA TYR A 15 11.30 13.49 -6.08
C TYR A 15 12.63 13.75 -6.80
N GLU A 16 13.70 13.01 -6.46
CA GLU A 16 15.00 13.17 -7.12
C GLU A 16 14.91 12.84 -8.61
N HIS A 17 14.21 11.78 -8.99
CA HIS A 17 14.01 11.42 -10.39
C HIS A 17 13.30 12.52 -11.20
N LEU A 18 12.23 13.10 -10.65
CA LEU A 18 11.47 14.16 -11.31
C LEU A 18 12.22 15.49 -11.32
N ARG A 19 12.99 15.77 -10.26
CA ARG A 19 13.86 16.95 -10.17
C ARG A 19 14.97 16.89 -11.22
N ASP A 20 15.64 15.76 -11.38
CA ASP A 20 16.69 15.60 -12.37
C ASP A 20 16.14 15.66 -13.80
N ARG A 21 14.97 15.07 -14.03
CA ARG A 21 14.29 15.08 -15.33
C ARG A 21 13.83 16.48 -15.74
N HIS A 22 13.27 17.25 -14.81
CA HIS A 22 12.64 18.55 -15.10
C HIS A 22 13.47 19.76 -14.67
N GLY A 23 14.64 19.57 -14.06
CA GLY A 23 15.48 20.65 -13.53
C GLY A 23 16.02 21.63 -14.58
N ARG A 24 15.94 21.28 -15.87
CA ARG A 24 16.29 22.15 -17.00
C ARG A 24 15.11 22.90 -17.62
N ASP A 25 13.88 22.56 -17.23
CA ASP A 25 12.67 23.22 -17.74
C ASP A 25 12.17 24.25 -16.71
N PRO A 26 12.31 25.56 -16.98
CA PRO A 26 11.86 26.61 -16.05
C PRO A 26 10.33 26.65 -15.89
N ARG A 27 9.58 25.97 -16.76
CA ARG A 27 8.12 25.90 -16.70
C ARG A 27 7.62 24.87 -15.70
N VAL A 28 8.48 23.97 -15.22
CA VAL A 28 8.10 22.87 -14.32
C VAL A 28 8.82 23.00 -12.99
N ARG A 29 8.06 23.11 -11.89
CA ARG A 29 8.60 23.11 -10.54
C ARG A 29 8.21 21.84 -9.82
N VAL A 30 9.19 21.11 -9.28
CA VAL A 30 8.96 19.90 -8.49
C VAL A 30 9.16 20.24 -7.01
N VAL A 31 8.18 19.92 -6.17
CA VAL A 31 8.19 20.22 -4.72
C VAL A 31 7.71 19.00 -3.95
N VAL A 32 8.22 18.78 -2.74
CA VAL A 32 7.73 17.73 -1.84
C VAL A 32 6.57 18.28 -0.99
N ASP A 33 5.51 17.50 -0.81
CA ASP A 33 4.42 17.87 0.08
C ASP A 33 4.90 17.97 1.53
N ARG A 34 4.72 19.16 2.12
CA ARG A 34 5.08 19.49 3.52
C ARG A 34 3.86 19.66 4.42
N ARG A 35 2.63 19.41 3.93
CA ARG A 35 1.42 19.52 4.75
C ARG A 35 1.50 18.52 5.92
N GLY A 36 1.74 19.04 7.13
CA GLY A 36 1.94 18.25 8.36
C GLY A 36 3.37 18.22 8.90
N ALA A 37 4.35 18.85 8.23
CA ALA A 37 5.68 19.08 8.78
C ALA A 37 5.67 20.32 9.70
N SER A 38 4.95 20.24 10.82
CA SER A 38 5.13 21.18 11.93
C SER A 38 6.34 20.74 12.74
N ASP A 39 7.52 21.14 12.29
CA ASP A 39 8.71 21.30 13.14
C ASP A 39 8.87 22.80 13.44
N VAL A 40 7.77 23.40 13.91
CA VAL A 40 7.69 24.81 14.28
C VAL A 40 7.22 24.82 15.71
N GLU A 41 8.15 25.15 16.60
CA GLU A 41 7.87 25.52 17.98
C GLU A 41 6.66 26.46 18.03
N ILE A 42 5.75 26.11 18.93
CA ILE A 42 4.49 26.77 19.18
C ILE A 42 4.77 28.27 19.41
N THR A 43 4.45 29.07 18.41
CA THR A 43 4.07 30.47 18.63
C THR A 43 2.67 30.63 18.06
N GLU A 44 1.74 30.77 19.00
CA GLU A 44 0.35 31.13 18.78
C GLU A 44 0.26 32.34 17.84
N SER A 45 -0.73 32.33 16.95
CA SER A 45 -1.43 33.50 16.36
C SER A 45 -1.63 33.39 14.85
N ARG A 46 -2.62 32.60 14.43
CA ARG A 46 -3.66 32.98 13.45
C ARG A 46 -4.55 31.77 13.15
N PRO A 47 -5.89 31.90 13.16
CA PRO A 47 -6.74 30.85 12.62
C PRO A 47 -6.46 30.76 11.13
N ARG A 48 -5.97 29.59 10.69
CA ARG A 48 -5.76 29.30 9.27
C ARG A 48 -7.13 29.43 8.59
N VAL A 49 -7.25 30.39 7.68
CA VAL A 49 -8.42 30.53 6.83
C VAL A 49 -8.48 29.30 5.95
N GLU A 50 -9.38 28.38 6.28
CA GLU A 50 -9.63 27.13 5.55
C GLU A 50 -10.34 27.46 4.22
N ARG A 51 -9.64 28.10 3.29
CA ARG A 51 -10.12 28.30 1.92
C ARG A 51 -10.13 26.94 1.23
N ARG A 52 -11.32 26.36 1.12
CA ARG A 52 -11.71 25.22 0.26
C ARG A 52 -10.61 24.16 0.07
N ARG A 53 -10.60 23.13 0.93
CA ARG A 53 -9.84 21.90 0.69
C ARG A 53 -10.23 21.29 -0.66
N ARG A 54 -9.45 21.54 -1.71
CA ARG A 54 -9.33 20.54 -2.78
C ARG A 54 -8.76 19.28 -2.13
N ARG A 55 -9.44 18.15 -2.29
CA ARG A 55 -8.94 16.85 -1.84
C ARG A 55 -7.63 16.60 -2.57
N SER A 56 -6.50 16.67 -1.86
CA SER A 56 -5.21 16.29 -2.43
C SER A 56 -5.16 14.77 -2.50
N TRP A 57 -4.88 14.23 -3.67
CA TRP A 57 -4.79 12.79 -3.89
C TRP A 57 -3.59 12.16 -3.17
N LEU A 58 -2.62 12.97 -2.76
CA LEU A 58 -1.49 12.55 -1.92
C LEU A 58 -1.97 12.04 -0.54
N SER A 59 -3.07 12.59 -0.02
CA SER A 59 -3.68 12.11 1.25
C SER A 59 -4.40 10.76 1.11
N THR A 60 -4.63 10.31 -0.13
CA THR A 60 -5.28 9.03 -0.48
C THR A 60 -4.26 8.01 -1.00
N GLY A 61 -2.96 8.29 -0.90
CA GLY A 61 -1.88 7.37 -1.26
C GLY A 61 -1.29 7.54 -2.66
N ALA A 62 -1.59 8.62 -3.37
CA ALA A 62 -0.91 8.93 -4.63
C ALA A 62 0.54 9.36 -4.39
N SER A 63 1.43 8.98 -5.32
CA SER A 63 2.86 9.29 -5.26
C SER A 63 3.19 10.74 -5.63
N HIS A 64 2.42 11.35 -6.53
CA HIS A 64 2.59 12.74 -6.95
C HIS A 64 1.28 13.33 -7.51
N GLU A 65 1.14 14.65 -7.44
CA GLU A 65 0.00 15.43 -7.93
C GLU A 65 0.49 16.53 -8.87
N LEU A 66 -0.14 16.68 -10.04
CA LEU A 66 0.23 17.68 -11.05
C LEU A 66 -0.77 18.85 -11.02
N VAL A 67 -0.26 20.05 -10.80
CA VAL A 67 -1.04 21.28 -10.72
C VAL A 67 -0.62 22.20 -11.86
N GLU A 68 -1.56 22.51 -12.75
CA GLU A 68 -1.35 23.54 -13.76
C GLU A 68 -1.51 24.93 -13.13
N LEU A 69 -0.45 25.73 -13.22
CA LEU A 69 -0.46 27.14 -12.88
C LEU A 69 -0.80 27.92 -14.15
N ALA A 70 -2.00 28.50 -14.18
CA ALA A 70 -2.34 29.51 -15.16
C ALA A 70 -1.29 30.61 -15.08
N GLY A 71 -0.68 30.96 -16.22
CA GLY A 71 0.33 32.01 -16.26
C GLY A 71 -0.29 33.32 -15.78
N GLU A 72 0.24 33.88 -14.70
CA GLU A 72 -0.02 35.27 -14.35
C GLU A 72 0.64 36.12 -15.44
N ASP A 73 -0.18 36.62 -16.36
CA ASP A 73 0.20 37.75 -17.19
C ASP A 73 0.60 38.89 -16.28
N THR A 74 1.86 39.29 -16.44
CA THR A 74 2.46 40.45 -15.82
C THR A 74 1.75 41.68 -16.37
N THR A 75 0.71 42.16 -15.70
CA THR A 75 0.21 43.52 -15.97
C THR A 75 1.00 44.51 -15.12
N GLU A 76 2.20 44.84 -15.60
CA GLU A 76 2.63 46.23 -15.53
C GLU A 76 1.69 47.04 -16.44
N SER A 77 0.85 47.89 -15.85
CA SER A 77 0.67 49.25 -16.38
C SER A 77 -0.25 50.09 -15.51
N LEU A 78 0.37 51.12 -14.93
CA LEU A 78 -0.14 52.47 -14.78
C LEU A 78 -1.17 52.69 -13.67
N SER A 79 -0.63 52.75 -12.45
CA SER A 79 -0.85 53.91 -11.59
C SER A 79 -0.59 55.20 -12.40
N ARG A 80 -1.65 55.78 -12.98
CA ARG A 80 -1.64 57.15 -13.50
C ARG A 80 -2.69 57.97 -12.75
N SER A 81 -2.19 58.61 -11.71
CA SER A 81 -2.59 59.93 -11.21
C SER A 81 -3.72 60.62 -11.99
N GLN A 82 -4.92 60.62 -11.42
CA GLN A 82 -5.92 61.63 -11.73
C GLN A 82 -5.76 62.79 -10.74
N GLN A 83 -5.13 63.86 -11.19
CA GLN A 83 -5.30 65.18 -10.59
C GLN A 83 -6.63 65.79 -11.06
N PRO A 84 -7.21 66.71 -10.28
CA PRO A 84 -8.62 67.06 -10.32
C PRO A 84 -8.93 68.05 -11.46
N SER A 85 -9.88 67.70 -12.32
CA SER A 85 -10.49 68.66 -13.26
C SER A 85 -11.86 69.10 -12.75
N VAL A 86 -11.97 70.42 -12.66
CA VAL A 86 -13.04 71.22 -12.06
C VAL A 86 -14.33 71.22 -12.90
N ARG A 87 -15.46 71.16 -12.18
CA ARG A 87 -16.83 71.63 -12.48
C ARG A 87 -17.50 71.22 -13.80
N HIS A 88 -18.57 70.45 -13.64
CA HIS A 88 -19.88 70.88 -14.11
C HIS A 88 -20.87 70.91 -12.94
N GLU A 89 -21.48 72.07 -12.71
CA GLU A 89 -22.71 72.21 -11.93
C GLU A 89 -23.80 71.44 -12.66
N GLU A 90 -24.15 70.27 -12.17
CA GLU A 90 -25.48 69.72 -12.37
C GLU A 90 -26.02 69.50 -10.96
N ALA A 91 -27.12 70.20 -10.64
CA ALA A 91 -27.81 70.11 -9.37
C ALA A 91 -27.94 68.64 -8.95
N PRO A 92 -27.79 68.29 -7.65
CA PRO A 92 -28.09 66.95 -7.20
C PRO A 92 -29.53 66.65 -7.61
N ARG A 93 -29.73 65.82 -8.65
CA ARG A 93 -31.02 65.21 -8.88
C ARG A 93 -31.34 64.52 -7.55
N PRO A 94 -32.45 64.85 -6.88
CA PRO A 94 -32.85 64.09 -5.71
C PRO A 94 -32.89 62.64 -6.16
N MET A 95 -31.99 61.85 -5.58
CA MET A 95 -31.92 60.42 -5.75
C MET A 95 -33.34 59.92 -5.47
N ASN A 96 -33.95 59.32 -6.48
CA ASN A 96 -35.34 58.92 -6.43
C ASN A 96 -35.49 57.94 -5.26
N GLU A 97 -35.99 58.42 -4.11
CA GLU A 97 -36.24 57.65 -2.89
C GLU A 97 -37.18 56.46 -3.13
N MET A 98 -37.77 56.37 -4.33
CA MET A 98 -38.59 55.26 -4.79
C MET A 98 -37.80 54.03 -5.28
N GLU A 99 -36.47 54.07 -5.41
CA GLU A 99 -35.69 52.87 -5.75
C GLU A 99 -35.21 52.08 -4.52
N ILE A 100 -35.32 52.69 -3.33
CA ILE A 100 -34.95 52.08 -2.03
C ILE A 100 -36.13 51.30 -1.44
N LEU A 101 -37.35 51.52 -1.93
CA LEU A 101 -38.51 50.71 -1.59
C LEU A 101 -38.53 49.48 -2.50
N GLU A 102 -37.63 48.53 -2.22
CA GLU A 102 -37.74 47.19 -2.81
C GLU A 102 -39.17 46.69 -2.63
N ASP A 103 -39.82 46.38 -3.75
CA ASP A 103 -41.20 45.92 -3.79
C ASP A 103 -41.38 44.74 -2.81
N PRO A 104 -42.16 44.89 -1.71
CA PRO A 104 -42.30 43.85 -0.69
C PRO A 104 -42.81 42.53 -1.26
N GLN A 105 -43.47 42.57 -2.42
CA GLN A 105 -43.89 41.40 -3.17
C GLN A 105 -42.72 40.63 -3.78
N ARG A 106 -41.67 41.32 -4.25
CA ARG A 106 -40.45 40.73 -4.79
C ARG A 106 -39.64 40.02 -3.70
N VAL A 107 -39.50 40.65 -2.53
CA VAL A 107 -38.84 40.03 -1.37
C VAL A 107 -39.59 38.79 -0.91
N THR A 108 -40.92 38.87 -0.84
CA THR A 108 -41.78 37.73 -0.46
C THR A 108 -41.66 36.57 -1.45
N ARG A 109 -41.62 36.87 -2.76
CA ARG A 109 -41.41 35.84 -3.81
C ARG A 109 -40.03 35.19 -3.68
N TRP A 110 -38.98 35.98 -3.49
CA TRP A 110 -37.63 35.46 -3.31
C TRP A 110 -37.52 34.56 -2.06
N LEU A 111 -38.14 34.97 -0.94
CA LEU A 111 -38.20 34.14 0.27
C LEU A 111 -38.96 32.83 0.05
N ALA A 112 -40.09 32.88 -0.67
CA ALA A 112 -40.88 31.68 -0.98
C ALA A 112 -40.11 30.71 -1.89
N GLU A 113 -39.42 31.22 -2.92
CA GLU A 113 -38.56 30.42 -3.81
C GLU A 113 -37.37 29.82 -3.05
N GLY A 114 -36.72 30.61 -2.18
CA GLY A 114 -35.66 30.14 -1.30
C GLY A 114 -36.14 29.03 -0.37
N GLN A 115 -37.31 29.19 0.24
CA GLN A 115 -37.91 28.19 1.11
C GLN A 115 -38.22 26.90 0.33
N GLN A 116 -38.83 26.98 -0.86
CA GLN A 116 -39.09 25.81 -1.69
C GLN A 116 -37.81 25.08 -2.12
N MET A 117 -36.73 25.82 -2.38
CA MET A 117 -35.44 25.21 -2.70
C MET A 117 -34.86 24.48 -1.47
N LEU A 118 -34.90 25.10 -0.29
CA LEU A 118 -34.42 24.50 0.95
C LEU A 118 -35.25 23.27 1.35
N ASP A 119 -36.57 23.32 1.18
CA ASP A 119 -37.48 22.19 1.47
C ASP A 119 -37.17 20.96 0.61
N ARG A 120 -36.54 21.13 -0.56
CA ARG A 120 -36.09 20.02 -1.43
C ARG A 120 -34.66 19.60 -1.15
N VAL A 121 -33.75 20.56 -0.96
CA VAL A 121 -32.31 20.31 -0.83
C VAL A 121 -31.97 19.71 0.54
N ILE A 122 -32.61 20.17 1.62
CA ILE A 122 -32.29 19.69 2.97
C ILE A 122 -32.62 18.19 3.12
N PRO A 123 -33.82 17.69 2.75
CA PRO A 123 -34.13 16.27 2.86
C PRO A 123 -33.28 15.38 1.95
N THR A 124 -32.95 15.85 0.74
CA THR A 124 -32.09 15.11 -0.20
C THR A 124 -30.69 14.94 0.37
N LEU A 125 -30.07 16.01 0.89
CA LEU A 125 -28.76 15.94 1.53
C LEU A 125 -28.76 15.07 2.80
N ILE A 126 -29.85 15.10 3.58
CA ILE A 126 -30.03 14.21 4.73
C ILE A 126 -30.08 12.74 4.28
N GLY A 127 -30.85 12.45 3.23
CA GLY A 127 -30.95 11.11 2.65
C GLY A 127 -29.62 10.60 2.08
N GLU A 128 -28.90 11.45 1.33
CA GLU A 128 -27.57 11.13 0.80
C GLU A 128 -26.57 10.85 1.92
N ARG A 129 -26.56 11.69 2.97
CA ARG A 129 -25.71 11.49 4.14
C ARG A 129 -26.01 10.15 4.82
N ASP A 130 -27.27 9.80 5.00
CA ASP A 130 -27.66 8.57 5.69
C ASP A 130 -27.35 7.34 4.83
N HIS A 131 -27.51 7.43 3.50
CA HIS A 131 -27.07 6.40 2.56
C HIS A 131 -25.55 6.20 2.59
N LEU A 132 -24.78 7.29 2.60
CA LEU A 132 -23.32 7.23 2.70
C LEU A 132 -22.87 6.62 4.03
N ARG A 133 -23.54 6.93 5.13
CA ARG A 133 -23.27 6.31 6.44
C ARG A 133 -23.55 4.81 6.45
N GLN A 134 -24.67 4.38 5.86
CA GLN A 134 -24.99 2.95 5.75
C GLN A 134 -23.96 2.22 4.90
N THR A 135 -23.56 2.81 3.77
CA THR A 135 -22.54 2.24 2.89
C THR A 135 -21.19 2.15 3.60
N LEU A 136 -20.78 3.21 4.31
CA LEU A 136 -19.56 3.22 5.12
C LEU A 136 -19.59 2.07 6.13
N HIS A 137 -20.66 1.96 6.92
CA HIS A 137 -20.78 0.87 7.91
C HIS A 137 -20.75 -0.51 7.26
N ALA A 138 -21.41 -0.72 6.13
CA ALA A 138 -21.35 -1.99 5.41
C ALA A 138 -19.91 -2.32 4.98
N THR A 139 -19.19 -1.34 4.43
CA THR A 139 -17.79 -1.53 4.04
C THR A 139 -16.85 -1.76 5.23
N GLU A 140 -17.10 -1.11 6.37
CA GLU A 140 -16.35 -1.32 7.61
C GLU A 140 -16.52 -2.74 8.13
N HIS A 141 -17.77 -3.24 8.16
CA HIS A 141 -18.06 -4.62 8.56
C HIS A 141 -17.39 -5.63 7.64
N GLU A 142 -17.44 -5.38 6.33
CA GLU A 142 -16.79 -6.23 5.34
C GLU A 142 -15.26 -6.22 5.50
N CYS A 143 -14.66 -5.05 5.76
CA CYS A 143 -13.23 -4.96 6.04
C CYS A 143 -12.85 -5.75 7.30
N GLU A 144 -13.66 -5.70 8.35
CA GLU A 144 -13.41 -6.43 9.59
C GLU A 144 -13.54 -7.95 9.38
N ARG A 145 -14.56 -8.39 8.62
CA ARG A 145 -14.72 -9.79 8.21
C ARG A 145 -13.49 -10.29 7.45
N LEU A 146 -13.06 -9.54 6.43
CA LEU A 146 -11.89 -9.90 5.62
C LEU A 146 -10.59 -9.91 6.44
N ARG A 147 -10.43 -9.02 7.43
CA ARG A 147 -9.30 -9.08 8.38
C ARG A 147 -9.34 -10.35 9.23
N GLY A 148 -10.53 -10.76 9.67
CA GLY A 148 -10.74 -12.01 10.40
C GLY A 148 -10.30 -13.21 9.58
N GLU A 149 -10.80 -13.32 8.35
CA GLU A 149 -10.46 -14.40 7.41
C GLU A 149 -8.95 -14.43 7.08
N LEU A 150 -8.34 -13.27 6.88
CA LEU A 150 -6.90 -13.17 6.67
C LEU A 150 -6.11 -13.61 7.90
N GLY A 151 -6.63 -13.32 9.10
CA GLY A 151 -6.09 -13.80 10.37
C GLY A 151 -6.15 -15.32 10.50
N GLU A 152 -7.26 -15.93 10.11
CA GLU A 152 -7.44 -17.40 10.08
C GLU A 152 -6.49 -18.05 9.08
N ALA A 153 -6.46 -17.58 7.83
CA ALA A 153 -5.57 -18.10 6.80
C ALA A 153 -4.08 -18.02 7.21
N ARG A 154 -3.69 -16.99 7.95
CA ARG A 154 -2.33 -16.86 8.50
C ARG A 154 -2.04 -17.90 9.59
N ARG A 155 -3.02 -18.24 10.43
CA ARG A 155 -2.86 -19.30 11.44
C ARG A 155 -2.71 -20.65 10.77
N ASP A 156 -3.57 -20.96 9.80
CA ASP A 156 -3.54 -22.22 9.04
C ASP A 156 -2.21 -22.39 8.31
N LEU A 157 -1.72 -21.34 7.66
CA LEU A 157 -0.40 -21.34 7.02
C LEU A 157 0.72 -21.59 8.05
N GLY A 158 0.59 -21.00 9.24
CA GLY A 158 1.53 -21.22 10.34
C GLY A 158 1.53 -22.66 10.84
N GLU A 159 0.37 -23.29 10.95
CA GLU A 159 0.21 -24.70 11.31
C GLU A 159 0.81 -25.63 10.25
N ALA A 160 0.43 -25.46 8.98
CA ALA A 160 0.97 -26.24 7.88
C ALA A 160 2.50 -26.16 7.80
N ARG A 161 3.09 -24.99 8.10
CA ARG A 161 4.55 -24.82 8.14
C ARG A 161 5.19 -25.61 9.28
N ARG A 162 4.54 -25.72 10.45
CA ARG A 162 5.04 -26.54 11.56
C ARG A 162 4.97 -28.02 11.21
N ASP A 163 3.88 -28.46 10.60
CA ASP A 163 3.69 -29.85 10.18
C ASP A 163 4.73 -30.26 9.13
N LEU A 164 4.98 -29.40 8.13
CA LEU A 164 6.05 -29.60 7.17
C LEU A 164 7.42 -29.73 7.85
N GLY A 165 7.71 -28.89 8.86
CA GLY A 165 8.93 -28.99 9.63
C GLY A 165 9.04 -30.31 10.41
N ALA A 166 7.95 -30.76 11.02
CA ALA A 166 7.89 -32.03 11.73
C ALA A 166 8.14 -33.22 10.79
N LEU A 167 7.46 -33.26 9.63
CA LEU A 167 7.64 -34.31 8.62
C LEU A 167 9.07 -34.33 8.05
N GLN A 168 9.67 -33.16 7.82
CA GLN A 168 11.08 -33.09 7.40
C GLN A 168 12.02 -33.68 8.44
N SER A 169 11.77 -33.40 9.72
CA SER A 169 12.57 -33.98 10.82
C SER A 169 12.43 -35.49 10.92
N GLU A 170 11.22 -36.01 10.67
CA GLU A 170 10.95 -37.45 10.67
C GLU A 170 11.62 -38.15 9.49
N ILE A 171 11.58 -37.56 8.29
CA ILE A 171 12.30 -38.08 7.12
C ILE A 171 13.80 -38.17 7.40
N GLU A 172 14.38 -37.15 8.02
CA GLU A 172 15.81 -37.14 8.32
C GLU A 172 16.17 -38.20 9.38
N LYS A 173 15.31 -38.37 10.39
CA LYS A 173 15.45 -39.46 11.37
C LYS A 173 15.43 -40.83 10.69
N LEU A 174 14.44 -41.09 9.82
CA LEU A 174 14.32 -42.36 9.09
C LEU A 174 15.51 -42.60 8.16
N ARG A 175 16.08 -41.54 7.55
CA ARG A 175 17.32 -41.64 6.78
C ARG A 175 18.49 -42.05 7.64
N GLY A 176 18.66 -41.43 8.82
CA GLY A 176 19.67 -41.81 9.79
C GLY A 176 19.53 -43.27 10.23
N GLU A 177 18.32 -43.71 10.57
CA GLU A 177 18.03 -45.10 10.93
C GLU A 177 18.39 -46.07 9.80
N ARG A 178 18.11 -45.72 8.53
CA ARG A 178 18.49 -46.54 7.37
C ARG A 178 20.01 -46.64 7.19
N VAL A 179 20.76 -45.57 7.46
CA VAL A 179 22.24 -45.60 7.40
C VAL A 179 22.78 -46.53 8.46
N VAL A 180 22.34 -46.39 9.71
CA VAL A 180 22.75 -47.27 10.82
C VAL A 180 22.43 -48.74 10.51
N MET A 181 21.26 -49.01 9.95
CA MET A 181 20.87 -50.36 9.56
C MET A 181 21.77 -50.91 8.43
N ALA A 182 22.11 -50.11 7.43
CA ALA A 182 23.01 -50.51 6.36
C ALA A 182 24.43 -50.82 6.87
N GLU A 183 24.94 -50.02 7.82
CA GLU A 183 26.22 -50.28 8.49
C GLU A 183 26.19 -51.60 9.28
N ALA A 184 25.11 -51.87 10.01
CA ALA A 184 24.94 -53.12 10.75
C ALA A 184 24.92 -54.34 9.81
N PHE A 185 24.22 -54.26 8.67
CA PHE A 185 24.23 -55.31 7.66
C PHE A 185 25.62 -55.48 7.02
N GLY A 186 26.34 -54.40 6.74
CA GLY A 186 27.72 -54.44 6.26
C GLY A 186 28.63 -55.20 7.23
N GLY A 187 28.56 -54.88 8.52
CA GLY A 187 29.31 -55.59 9.55
C GLY A 187 28.97 -57.08 9.67
N ALA A 188 27.69 -57.45 9.50
CA ALA A 188 27.28 -58.86 9.49
C ALA A 188 27.85 -59.62 8.26
N VAL A 189 27.84 -58.99 7.09
CA VAL A 189 28.45 -59.56 5.87
C VAL A 189 29.96 -59.74 6.04
N ASP A 190 30.64 -58.75 6.63
CA ASP A 190 32.08 -58.85 6.91
C ASP A 190 32.40 -60.01 7.87
N LEU A 191 31.62 -60.18 8.94
CA LEU A 191 31.78 -61.31 9.86
C LEU A 191 31.55 -62.66 9.18
N LEU A 192 30.53 -62.77 8.32
CA LEU A 192 30.30 -63.99 7.51
C LEU A 192 31.48 -64.29 6.58
N GLY A 193 32.03 -63.25 5.93
CA GLY A 193 33.23 -63.38 5.09
C GLY A 193 34.46 -63.83 5.88
N GLN A 194 34.63 -63.35 7.11
CA GLN A 194 35.69 -63.79 8.02
C GLN A 194 35.54 -65.26 8.42
N LEU A 195 34.32 -65.76 8.66
CA LEU A 195 34.05 -67.16 9.01
C LEU A 195 34.18 -68.12 7.82
N GLN A 196 33.98 -67.64 6.59
CA GLN A 196 34.09 -68.49 5.40
C GLN A 196 35.51 -69.03 5.19
N ARG A 197 36.56 -68.25 5.51
CA ARG A 197 37.97 -68.67 5.39
C ARG A 197 38.31 -69.90 6.24
N PRO A 198 38.11 -69.91 7.57
CA PRO A 198 38.40 -71.08 8.39
C PRO A 198 37.51 -72.28 8.01
N LEU A 199 36.24 -72.08 7.64
CA LEU A 199 35.39 -73.18 7.17
C LEU A 199 35.93 -73.83 5.90
N ASN A 200 36.38 -73.04 4.92
CA ASN A 200 37.00 -73.56 3.69
C ASN A 200 38.30 -74.32 3.98
N GLU A 201 39.10 -73.85 4.94
CA GLU A 201 40.32 -74.56 5.38
C GLU A 201 39.99 -75.89 6.07
N ILE A 202 38.99 -75.92 6.95
CA ILE A 202 38.50 -77.16 7.58
C ILE A 202 37.99 -78.13 6.51
N ALA A 203 37.18 -77.65 5.55
CA ALA A 203 36.66 -78.47 4.46
C ALA A 203 37.78 -79.06 3.60
N ARG A 204 38.82 -78.27 3.28
CA ARG A 204 40.00 -78.72 2.54
C ARG A 204 40.77 -79.80 3.30
N ARG A 205 40.99 -79.61 4.61
CA ARG A 205 41.65 -80.61 5.47
C ARG A 205 40.87 -81.91 5.54
N LEU A 206 39.55 -81.85 5.66
CA LEU A 206 38.69 -83.04 5.66
C LEU A 206 38.76 -83.79 4.32
N HIS A 207 38.75 -83.09 3.18
CA HIS A 207 38.92 -83.72 1.86
C HIS A 207 40.31 -84.34 1.68
N ALA A 208 41.37 -83.66 2.12
CA ALA A 208 42.74 -84.18 2.04
C ALA A 208 42.98 -85.38 2.98
N ALA A 209 42.25 -85.46 4.09
CA ALA A 209 42.29 -86.59 5.02
C ALA A 209 41.45 -87.79 4.57
N GLN A 210 40.69 -87.68 3.48
CA GLN A 210 39.94 -88.78 2.91
C GLN A 210 40.88 -89.59 2.00
N PRO A 211 41.25 -90.83 2.36
CA PRO A 211 42.15 -91.62 1.54
C PRO A 211 41.44 -91.99 0.23
N THR A 212 42.08 -91.68 -0.89
CA THR A 212 41.74 -92.22 -2.20
C THR A 212 41.84 -93.74 -2.13
N GLN A 213 40.71 -94.43 -1.97
CA GLN A 213 40.61 -95.81 -2.43
C GLN A 213 40.63 -95.78 -3.95
N VAL A 214 41.83 -95.87 -4.52
CA VAL A 214 42.02 -96.38 -5.87
C VAL A 214 43.23 -97.29 -5.82
N ASP A 215 42.96 -98.58 -5.65
CA ASP A 215 43.69 -99.60 -6.38
C ASP A 215 42.65 -100.51 -7.03
N THR A 216 42.29 -100.16 -8.26
CA THR A 216 41.87 -101.13 -9.26
C THR A 216 43.09 -101.36 -10.15
N SER A 217 43.85 -102.43 -9.88
CA SER A 217 44.68 -103.08 -10.90
C SER A 217 45.25 -104.40 -10.37
N ALA A 218 44.63 -105.52 -10.73
CA ALA A 218 45.34 -106.69 -11.27
C ALA A 218 44.34 -107.78 -11.68
N ALA A 219 44.39 -108.11 -12.99
CA ALA A 219 44.20 -109.41 -13.65
C ALA A 219 43.05 -110.33 -13.22
#